data_AF-A0A661HEX3-F1
#
_entry.id   AF-A0A661HEX3-F1
#
_cell.length_a   1.000
_cell.length_b   1.000
_cell.length_c   1.000
_cell.angle_alpha   90.00
_cell.angle_beta   90.00
_cell.angle_gamma   90.00
#
_symmetry.space_group_name_H-M   'P 1'
#
loop_
_entity.id
_entity.type
_entity.pdbx_description
1 polymer ?
#
loop_
_entity_poly.entity_id
_entity_poly.type
_entity_poly.pdbx_seq_one_letter_code
_entity_poly.pdbx_strand_id
1 'polypeptide(L)' 'PPGVIEEQESKIIAHFDKQADAFYTSGRMLDDGIIDPRDTRKVLGFVLQTCWESRNRTTHPNTFGIGRM' A
#
# COMPACT_ATOMS: atom_id res chain seq x y z
N PRO A 1 -20.45 29.58 -19.93
CA PRO A 1 -19.39 30.43 -20.54
C PRO A 1 -18.03 29.76 -20.42
N PRO A 2 -17.10 29.99 -21.36
CA PRO A 2 -15.78 29.33 -21.40
C PRO A 2 -15.03 29.38 -20.05
N GLY A 3 -15.00 30.54 -19.39
CA GLY A 3 -14.31 30.69 -18.10
C GLY A 3 -14.89 29.89 -16.92
N VAL A 4 -16.17 29.46 -16.98
CA VAL A 4 -16.75 28.59 -15.93
C VAL A 4 -16.24 27.16 -16.04
N ILE A 5 -15.99 26.69 -17.27
CA ILE A 5 -15.44 25.35 -17.51
C ILE A 5 -13.97 25.32 -17.05
N GLU A 6 -13.19 26.34 -17.40
CA GLU A 6 -11.79 26.47 -16.96
C GLU A 6 -11.67 26.53 -15.42
N GLU A 7 -12.55 27.30 -14.75
CA GLU A 7 -12.54 27.37 -13.29
C GLU A 7 -12.91 26.02 -12.65
N GLN A 8 -13.88 25.31 -13.22
CA GLN A 8 -14.25 23.98 -12.76
C GLN A 8 -13.12 22.96 -12.97
N GLU A 9 -12.45 23.00 -14.10
CA GLU A 9 -11.29 22.16 -14.40
C GLU A 9 -10.16 22.40 -13.38
N SER A 10 -9.80 23.65 -13.14
CA SER A 10 -8.78 24.03 -12.16
C SER A 10 -9.11 23.51 -10.75
N LYS A 11 -10.39 23.61 -10.33
CA LYS A 11 -10.84 23.07 -9.04
C LYS A 11 -10.69 21.55 -8.94
N ILE A 12 -10.98 20.83 -10.02
CA ILE A 12 -10.85 19.38 -10.06
C ILE A 12 -9.38 18.97 -9.98
N ILE A 13 -8.52 19.59 -10.79
CA ILE A 13 -7.07 19.33 -10.77
C ILE A 13 -6.51 19.54 -9.36
N ALA A 14 -6.78 20.69 -8.76
CA ALA A 14 -6.31 21.01 -7.42
C ALA A 14 -6.81 20.02 -6.35
N HIS A 15 -8.03 19.47 -6.51
CA HIS A 15 -8.56 18.47 -5.60
C HIS A 15 -7.78 17.15 -5.67
N PHE A 16 -7.46 16.69 -6.88
CA PHE A 16 -6.73 15.44 -7.09
C PHE A 16 -5.24 15.57 -6.75
N ASP A 17 -4.59 16.66 -7.13
CA ASP A 17 -3.17 16.90 -6.85
C ASP A 17 -2.87 16.87 -5.35
N LYS A 18 -3.77 17.43 -4.53
CA LYS A 18 -3.64 17.40 -3.06
C LYS A 18 -3.62 15.98 -2.48
N GLN A 19 -4.18 15.00 -3.20
CA GLN A 19 -4.33 13.62 -2.74
C GLN A 19 -3.36 12.66 -3.44
N ALA A 20 -2.61 13.13 -4.43
CA ALA A 20 -1.74 12.29 -5.26
C ALA A 20 -0.34 12.07 -4.68
N ASP A 21 0.02 12.77 -3.60
CA ASP A 21 1.33 12.66 -2.96
C ASP A 21 1.53 11.32 -2.24
N ALA A 22 2.76 10.80 -2.27
CA ALA A 22 3.10 9.52 -1.65
C ALA A 22 2.81 9.50 -0.14
N PHE A 23 3.06 10.58 0.59
CA PHE A 23 2.76 10.66 2.02
C PHE A 23 1.25 10.70 2.30
N TYR A 24 0.45 11.26 1.37
CA TYR A 24 -1.00 11.23 1.50
C TYR A 24 -1.53 9.79 1.43
N THR A 25 -0.98 8.98 0.52
CA THR A 25 -1.28 7.56 0.31
C THR A 25 -0.82 6.73 1.52
N SER A 26 0.46 6.80 1.87
CA SER A 26 1.01 6.00 2.98
C SER A 26 0.44 6.42 4.34
N GLY A 27 0.20 7.71 4.56
CA GLY A 27 -0.44 8.21 5.79
C GLY A 27 -1.88 7.72 5.98
N ARG A 28 -2.48 7.12 4.96
CA ARG A 28 -3.81 6.50 4.97
C ARG A 28 -3.78 4.98 4.89
N MET A 29 -2.60 4.36 4.96
CA MET A 29 -2.43 2.90 4.83
C MET A 29 -3.00 2.35 3.52
N LEU A 30 -2.89 3.13 2.44
CA LEU A 30 -3.24 2.66 1.09
C LEU A 30 -2.07 1.89 0.42
N ASP A 31 -0.92 1.87 1.07
CA ASP A 31 0.25 1.07 0.76
C ASP A 31 0.93 0.60 2.07
N ASP A 32 1.88 -0.33 1.95
CA ASP A 32 2.66 -0.88 3.07
C ASP A 32 3.95 -0.10 3.35
N GLY A 33 4.08 1.11 2.80
CA GLY A 33 5.18 2.04 3.05
C GLY A 33 5.90 2.53 1.81
N ILE A 34 6.46 3.74 1.91
CA ILE A 34 7.36 4.33 0.93
C ILE A 34 8.75 3.73 1.09
N ILE A 35 9.36 3.32 -0.02
CA ILE A 35 10.73 2.80 -0.05
C ILE A 35 11.62 3.66 -0.93
N ASP A 36 12.93 3.64 -0.66
CA ASP A 36 13.91 4.17 -1.60
C ASP A 36 13.85 3.35 -2.90
N PRO A 37 13.73 3.98 -4.08
CA PRO A 37 13.69 3.25 -5.35
C PRO A 37 14.88 2.30 -5.56
N ARG A 38 16.05 2.61 -4.98
CA ARG A 38 17.27 1.77 -5.03
C ARG A 38 17.12 0.46 -4.26
N ASP A 39 16.19 0.39 -3.31
CA ASP A 39 15.93 -0.80 -2.50
C ASP A 39 14.83 -1.71 -3.05
N THR A 40 14.15 -1.31 -4.14
CA THR A 40 13.07 -2.10 -4.78
C THR A 40 13.43 -3.58 -4.96
N ARG A 41 14.63 -3.89 -5.46
CA ARG A 41 15.06 -5.29 -5.66
C ARG A 41 15.19 -6.06 -4.34
N LYS A 42 15.68 -5.40 -3.29
CA LYS A 42 15.85 -6.03 -1.96
C LYS A 42 14.50 -6.32 -1.32
N VAL A 43 13.59 -5.33 -1.39
CA VAL A 43 12.22 -5.46 -0.87
C VAL A 43 11.48 -6.59 -1.58
N LEU A 44 11.51 -6.62 -2.92
CA LEU A 44 10.91 -7.72 -3.69
C LEU A 44 11.52 -9.08 -3.35
N GLY A 45 12.85 -9.16 -3.20
CA GLY A 45 13.52 -10.39 -2.76
C GLY A 45 13.01 -10.87 -1.40
N PHE A 46 12.92 -9.98 -0.42
CA PHE A 46 12.39 -10.29 0.90
C PHE A 46 10.93 -10.76 0.87
N VAL A 47 10.05 -10.05 0.14
CA VAL A 47 8.62 -10.39 0.03
C VAL A 47 8.43 -11.74 -0.66
N LEU A 48 9.13 -11.98 -1.78
CA LEU A 48 9.04 -13.26 -2.49
C LEU A 48 9.55 -14.43 -1.65
N GLN A 49 10.65 -14.23 -0.91
CA GLN A 49 11.16 -15.23 0.02
C GLN A 49 10.16 -15.53 1.13
N THR A 50 9.53 -14.50 1.70
CA THR A 50 8.48 -14.65 2.73
C THR A 50 7.29 -15.45 2.20
N CYS A 51 6.82 -15.13 0.98
CA CYS A 51 5.75 -15.89 0.34
C CYS A 51 6.14 -17.34 0.04
N TRP A 52 7.40 -17.59 -0.34
CA TRP A 52 7.90 -18.95 -0.55
C TRP A 52 7.95 -19.72 0.77
N GLU A 53 8.51 -19.14 1.83
CA GLU A 53 8.59 -19.76 3.14
C GLU A 53 7.19 -20.13 3.67
N SER A 54 6.25 -19.18 3.61
CA SER A 54 4.87 -19.38 4.06
C SER A 54 4.21 -20.58 3.38
N ARG A 55 4.45 -20.78 2.08
CA ARG A 55 3.87 -21.90 1.29
C ARG A 55 4.53 -23.25 1.56
N ASN A 56 5.77 -23.26 2.04
CA ASN A 56 6.55 -24.49 2.24
C ASN A 56 6.71 -24.86 3.72
N ARG A 57 6.19 -24.03 4.64
CA ARG A 57 6.23 -24.29 6.08
C ARG A 57 5.14 -25.27 6.50
N THR A 58 5.54 -26.39 7.09
CA THR A 58 4.60 -27.28 7.78
C THR A 58 4.15 -26.66 9.09
N THR A 59 2.84 -26.59 9.31
CA THR A 59 2.23 -26.11 10.56
C THR A 59 1.43 -27.22 11.22
N HIS A 60 1.21 -27.09 12.54
CA HIS A 60 0.34 -28.00 13.29
C HIS A 60 -1.05 -27.36 13.44
N PRO A 61 -2.06 -27.82 12.69
CA PRO A 61 -3.39 -27.26 12.78
C PRO A 61 -4.02 -27.61 14.13
N ASN A 62 -4.88 -26.72 14.63
CA ASN A 62 -5.76 -26.99 15.75
C ASN A 62 -7.18 -26.54 15.38
N THR A 63 -8.19 -27.10 16.04
CA THR A 63 -9.59 -26.81 15.73
C THR A 63 -10.09 -25.54 16.43
N PHE A 64 -9.58 -25.23 17.63
CA PHE A 64 -10.18 -24.23 18.52
C PHE A 64 -9.21 -23.15 19.00
N GLY A 65 -7.99 -23.09 18.45
CA GLY A 65 -6.92 -22.26 19.02
C GLY A 65 -6.35 -22.84 20.33
N ILE A 66 -5.44 -22.09 20.94
CA ILE A 66 -4.85 -22.46 22.24
C ILE A 66 -5.80 -22.04 23.36
N GLY A 67 -6.22 -22.99 24.20
CA GLY A 67 -6.98 -22.70 25.41
C GLY A 67 -6.12 -21.98 26.44
N ARG A 68 -6.57 -20.80 26.88
CA ARG A 68 -6.01 -20.11 28.05
C ARG A 68 -6.90 -20.41 29.26
N MET A 69 -6.33 -21.08 30.27
CA MET A 69 -6.96 -21.29 31.58
C MET A 69 -6.72 -20.12 32.51
#